data_AF-A0A0P0RDL3-F1
#
_entry.id   AF-A0A0P0RDL3-F1
#
_cell.length_a   1.000
_cell.length_b   1.000
_cell.length_c   1.000
_cell.angle_alpha   90.00
_cell.angle_beta   90.00
_cell.angle_gamma   90.00
#
_symmetry.space_group_name_H-M   'P 1'
#
loop_
_entity.id
_entity.type
_entity.pdbx_description
1 polymer ?
#
loop_
_entity_poly.entity_id
_entity_poly.type
_entity_poly.pdbx_seq_one_letter_code
_entity_poly.pdbx_strand_id
1 'polypeptide(L)'
;MEMRVHQPARHPMPEIAAFVADLKSAFGEWEIDEAIRRGKAGEPTFYACENGRSVGTARPALTHAVAHNPACTPASEARQEVPGKESER
;
A
#
# COMPACT_ATOMS: atom_id res chain seq x y z
N MET A 1 -42.73 -5.45 -8.67
CA MET A 1 -41.57 -4.53 -8.71
C MET A 1 -40.33 -5.39 -8.80
N GLU A 2 -39.71 -5.50 -9.98
CA GLU A 2 -38.43 -6.20 -10.14
C GLU A 2 -37.32 -5.24 -9.69
N MET A 3 -36.79 -5.48 -8.50
CA MET A 3 -35.57 -4.85 -8.05
C MET A 3 -34.48 -5.31 -9.01
N ARG A 4 -34.04 -4.42 -9.92
CA ARG A 4 -32.87 -4.66 -10.76
C ARG A 4 -31.69 -4.87 -9.83
N VAL A 5 -31.44 -6.13 -9.48
CA VAL A 5 -30.18 -6.58 -8.92
C VAL A 5 -29.13 -6.17 -9.94
N HIS A 6 -28.48 -5.05 -9.66
CA HIS A 6 -27.26 -4.68 -10.36
C HIS A 6 -26.35 -5.86 -10.12
N GLN A 7 -26.18 -6.74 -11.12
CA GLN A 7 -25.12 -7.73 -11.06
C GLN A 7 -23.86 -6.90 -10.89
N PRO A 8 -23.20 -6.96 -9.72
CA PRO A 8 -22.00 -6.18 -9.54
C PRO A 8 -21.04 -6.74 -10.57
N ALA A 9 -20.60 -5.89 -11.50
CA ALA A 9 -19.53 -6.21 -12.42
C ALA A 9 -18.47 -6.93 -11.59
N ARG A 10 -18.14 -8.19 -11.94
CA ARG A 10 -17.22 -9.01 -11.15
C ARG A 10 -15.91 -8.22 -11.04
N HIS A 11 -15.74 -7.54 -9.91
CA HIS A 11 -14.62 -6.65 -9.72
C HIS A 11 -13.38 -7.55 -9.77
N PRO A 12 -12.29 -7.12 -10.43
CA PRO A 12 -11.06 -7.91 -10.51
C PRO A 12 -10.48 -8.29 -9.14
N MET A 13 -10.96 -7.64 -8.08
CA MET A 13 -10.72 -7.90 -6.66
C MET A 13 -12.06 -7.91 -5.90
N PRO A 14 -12.82 -9.02 -5.90
CA PRO A 14 -14.17 -9.05 -5.35
C PRO A 14 -14.20 -8.91 -3.83
N GLU A 15 -13.30 -9.57 -3.10
CA GLU A 15 -13.30 -9.53 -1.62
C GLU A 15 -12.88 -8.15 -1.11
N ILE A 16 -11.86 -7.55 -1.73
CA ILE A 16 -11.42 -6.20 -1.35
C ILE A 16 -12.51 -5.16 -1.70
N ALA A 17 -13.24 -5.34 -2.80
CA ALA A 17 -14.34 -4.43 -3.15
C ALA A 17 -15.48 -4.48 -2.12
N ALA A 18 -15.85 -5.68 -1.66
CA ALA A 18 -16.83 -5.86 -0.59
C ALA A 18 -16.35 -5.20 0.71
N PHE A 19 -15.10 -5.46 1.10
CA PHE A 19 -14.51 -4.84 2.29
C PHE A 19 -14.50 -3.30 2.21
N VAL A 20 -14.14 -2.73 1.05
CA VAL A 20 -14.19 -1.26 0.84
C VAL A 20 -15.62 -0.74 0.94
N ALA A 21 -16.63 -1.47 0.44
CA ALA A 21 -18.02 -1.08 0.57
C ALA A 21 -18.47 -1.04 2.05
N ASP A 22 -18.06 -2.02 2.85
CA ASP A 22 -18.33 -2.03 4.29
C ASP A 22 -17.63 -0.88 5.01
N LEU A 23 -16.37 -0.59 4.66
CA LEU A 23 -15.64 0.56 5.18
C LEU A 23 -16.33 1.89 4.82
N LYS A 24 -16.79 2.04 3.58
CA LYS A 24 -17.55 3.22 3.14
C LYS A 24 -18.84 3.37 3.93
N SER A 25 -19.52 2.27 4.23
CA SER A 25 -20.73 2.29 5.05
C SER A 25 -20.46 2.62 6.52
N ALA A 26 -19.31 2.23 7.06
CA ALA A 26 -18.97 2.42 8.48
C ALA A 26 -18.35 3.79 8.79
N PHE A 27 -17.44 4.25 7.93
CA PHE A 27 -16.65 5.48 8.13
C PHE A 27 -17.14 6.64 7.25
N GLY A 28 -17.76 6.32 6.12
CA GLY A 28 -18.21 7.30 5.14
C GLY A 28 -17.49 7.14 3.81
N GLU A 29 -18.24 7.33 2.73
CA GLU A 29 -17.73 7.11 1.37
C GLU A 29 -16.57 8.04 1.01
N TRP A 30 -16.71 9.32 1.33
CA TRP A 30 -15.71 10.34 1.01
C TRP A 30 -14.34 10.04 1.63
N GLU A 31 -14.31 9.66 2.92
CA GLU A 31 -13.07 9.41 3.64
C GLU A 31 -12.31 8.22 3.07
N ILE A 32 -13.03 7.13 2.79
CA ILE A 32 -12.44 5.91 2.23
C ILE A 32 -11.99 6.12 0.79
N ASP A 33 -12.77 6.83 -0.03
CA ASP A 33 -12.36 7.16 -1.40
C ASP A 33 -11.12 8.05 -1.44
N GLU A 34 -11.02 9.00 -0.52
CA GLU A 34 -9.85 9.86 -0.42
C GLU A 34 -8.60 9.07 0.01
N ALA A 35 -8.73 8.16 0.99
CA ALA A 35 -7.65 7.27 1.40
C ALA A 35 -7.19 6.36 0.27
N ILE A 36 -8.11 5.77 -0.49
CA ILE A 36 -7.78 4.93 -1.66
C ILE A 36 -7.08 5.77 -2.74
N ARG A 37 -7.56 6.99 -3.00
CA ARG A 37 -6.97 7.91 -3.98
C ARG A 37 -5.53 8.28 -3.60
N ARG A 38 -5.29 8.66 -2.35
CA ARG A 38 -3.95 8.92 -1.81
C ARG A 38 -3.07 7.67 -1.87
N GLY A 39 -3.62 6.52 -1.50
CA GLY A 39 -2.99 5.20 -1.61
C GLY A 39 -2.44 4.92 -3.00
N LYS A 40 -3.29 5.12 -4.02
CA LYS A 40 -2.94 4.98 -5.44
C LYS A 40 -1.95 6.03 -5.93
N ALA A 41 -1.90 7.20 -5.31
CA ALA A 41 -0.99 8.30 -5.66
C ALA A 41 0.44 8.12 -5.11
N GLY A 42 0.72 7.05 -4.36
CA GLY A 42 2.04 6.82 -3.75
C GLY A 42 2.08 7.10 -2.25
N GLU A 43 0.99 7.61 -1.67
CA GLU A 43 0.94 7.82 -0.22
C GLU A 43 0.63 6.49 0.48
N PRO A 44 1.28 6.19 1.61
CA PRO A 44 1.13 4.91 2.27
C PRO A 44 -0.11 4.91 3.20
N THR A 45 -1.26 5.26 2.64
CA THR A 45 -2.57 5.44 3.31
C THR A 45 -3.52 4.27 3.05
N PHE A 46 -3.41 3.61 1.91
CA PHE A 46 -4.21 2.44 1.55
C PHE A 46 -3.38 1.46 0.71
N TYR A 47 -3.45 0.18 1.08
CA TYR A 47 -2.87 -0.93 0.32
C TYR A 47 -3.77 -2.17 0.43
N ALA A 48 -4.05 -2.81 -0.70
CA ALA A 48 -4.77 -4.07 -0.74
C ALA A 48 -4.18 -4.98 -1.83
N CYS A 49 -4.12 -6.29 -1.59
CA CYS A 49 -3.67 -7.26 -2.57
C CYS A 49 -4.60 -8.47 -2.59
N GLU A 50 -5.10 -8.85 -3.77
CA GLU A 50 -5.99 -9.99 -3.96
C GLU A 50 -5.74 -10.62 -5.34
N ASN A 51 -5.68 -11.95 -5.43
CA ASN A 51 -5.47 -12.69 -6.68
C ASN A 51 -4.25 -12.23 -7.50
N GLY A 52 -3.18 -11.81 -6.81
CA GLY A 52 -1.96 -11.27 -7.44
C GLY A 52 -2.09 -9.82 -7.94
N ARG A 53 -3.21 -9.15 -7.67
CA ARG A 53 -3.44 -7.73 -7.99
C ARG A 53 -3.29 -6.89 -6.74
N SER A 54 -2.41 -5.89 -6.79
CA SER A 54 -2.23 -4.92 -5.72
C SER A 54 -2.82 -3.56 -6.09
N VAL A 55 -3.40 -2.87 -5.11
CA VAL A 55 -3.92 -1.50 -5.21
C VAL A 55 -3.35 -0.66 -4.08
N GLY A 56 -2.85 0.52 -4.43
CA GLY A 56 -2.31 1.47 -3.47
C GLY A 56 -0.85 1.19 -3.10
N THR A 57 -0.36 1.90 -2.08
CA THR A 57 1.06 1.89 -1.70
C THR A 57 1.22 1.25 -0.34
N ALA A 58 1.96 0.13 -0.32
CA ALA A 58 2.28 -0.55 0.93
C ALA A 58 3.08 0.39 1.84
N ARG A 59 2.64 0.51 3.10
CA ARG A 59 3.49 1.09 4.14
C ARG A 59 4.72 0.20 4.28
N PRO A 60 5.95 0.75 4.28
CA PRO A 60 7.09 -0.03 4.73
C PRO A 60 6.75 -0.54 6.13
N ALA A 61 6.83 -1.86 6.32
CA ALA A 61 6.67 -2.44 7.64
C ALA A 61 7.69 -1.72 8.53
N LEU A 62 7.20 -0.99 9.53
CA LEU A 62 8.07 -0.54 10.59
C LEU A 62 8.51 -1.83 11.27
N THR A 63 9.68 -2.34 10.87
CA THR A 63 10.32 -3.42 11.58
C THR A 63 10.58 -2.83 12.96
N HIS A 64 9.74 -3.16 13.92
CA HIS A 64 10.04 -2.95 15.32
C HIS A 64 11.16 -3.95 15.58
N ALA A 65 12.39 -3.55 15.21
CA ALA A 65 13.59 -4.31 15.46
C ALA A 65 13.74 -4.34 16.97
N VAL A 66 13.06 -5.30 17.61
CA VAL A 66 13.54 -5.86 18.87
C VAL A 66 14.96 -6.28 18.54
N ALA A 67 15.92 -5.53 19.07
CA ALA A 67 17.33 -5.83 18.97
C ALA A 67 17.54 -7.22 19.57
N HIS A 68 17.46 -8.25 18.73
CA HIS A 68 17.87 -9.59 19.07
C HIS A 68 19.00 -9.97 18.11
N ASN A 69 20.22 -9.80 18.63
CA ASN A 69 21.50 -10.31 18.17
C ASN A 69 22.00 -9.88 16.76
N PRO A 70 23.18 -9.24 16.64
CA PRO A 70 23.72 -8.75 15.37
C PRO A 70 24.33 -9.84 14.46
N ALA A 71 23.80 -11.07 14.44
CA ALA A 71 24.42 -12.19 13.71
C ALA A 71 23.89 -12.42 12.28
N CYS A 72 22.88 -11.69 11.81
CA CYS A 72 22.29 -11.93 10.48
C CYS A 72 22.23 -10.67 9.63
N THR A 73 23.39 -10.28 9.09
CA THR A 73 23.50 -9.29 8.02
C THR A 73 23.08 -9.94 6.70
N PRO A 74 22.03 -9.50 5.99
CA PRO A 74 21.89 -9.84 4.58
C PRO A 74 22.89 -9.01 3.79
N ALA A 75 23.92 -9.67 3.26
CA ALA A 75 24.85 -9.09 2.31
C ALA A 75 24.16 -8.93 0.93
N SER A 76 23.56 -7.77 0.69
CA SER A 76 23.32 -7.13 -0.62
C SER A 76 22.68 -5.78 -0.29
N GLU A 77 23.08 -4.62 -0.79
CA GLU A 77 23.31 -4.31 -2.19
C GLU A 77 23.75 -2.83 -2.33
N ALA A 78 24.53 -2.56 -3.37
CA ALA A 78 24.64 -1.27 -4.08
C ALA A 78 25.30 -0.07 -3.36
N ARG A 79 26.62 -0.05 -3.53
CA ARG A 79 27.47 1.12 -3.84
C ARG A 79 26.67 2.37 -4.27
N GLN A 80 26.69 3.41 -3.45
CA GLN A 80 26.57 4.79 -3.95
C GLN A 80 27.95 5.44 -3.84
N GLU A 81 28.62 5.56 -4.99
CA GLU A 81 29.75 6.46 -5.17
C GLU A 81 29.25 7.90 -5.01
N VAL A 82 29.88 8.65 -4.10
CA VAL A 82 29.78 10.12 -4.07
C VAL A 82 31.16 10.67 -4.42
N PRO A 83 31.35 11.36 -5.57
CA PRO A 83 32.63 11.94 -5.91
C PRO A 83 32.89 13.17 -5.02
N GLY A 84 33.91 13.06 -4.17
CA GLY A 84 34.45 14.19 -3.43
C GLY A 84 34.97 15.25 -4.39
N LYS A 85 34.36 16.43 -4.38
CA LYS A 85 34.98 17.64 -4.91
C LYS A 85 35.95 18.15 -3.86
N GLU A 86 37.17 17.62 -3.91
CA GLU A 86 38.34 18.31 -3.38
C GLU A 86 38.64 19.49 -4.30
N SER A 87 38.71 20.70 -3.77
CA SER A 87 39.78 21.65 -4.11
C SER A 87 39.71 22.83 -3.14
N GLU A 88 40.55 22.74 -2.13
CA GLU A 88 40.97 23.82 -1.26
C GLU A 88 42.02 24.69 -1.97
N ARG A 89 42.05 25.99 -1.63
CA ARG A 89 43.18 26.94 -1.74
C ARG A 89 43.63 27.50 -3.10
#